data_AF-A0A256HGU5-F1
#
_entry.id   AF-A0A256HGU5-F1
#
_cell.length_a   1.000
_cell.length_b   1.000
_cell.length_c   1.000
_cell.angle_alpha   90.00
_cell.angle_beta   90.00
_cell.angle_gamma   90.00
#
_symmetry.space_group_name_H-M   'P 1'
#
loop_
_entity.id
_entity.type
_entity.pdbx_description
1 polymer ?
#
loop_
_entity_poly.entity_id
_entity_poly.type
_entity_poly.pdbx_seq_one_letter_code
_entity_poly.pdbx_strand_id
1 'polypeptide(L)'
;MLILSHLQTVGQQIMNHSRRMFIISTLGLAGLGSTSGCLDVLSRSEPAFLSYKGIKVQWATDRVQGYVADLCWLWSDGQSRIFGWEPEEYPDIVRTATDVAVSDETFRALQERFTGVRFLVGLSSVETANLSLLESDFGHLDVSRERFNRLQFGDGIQVNPTDSGVRIRAIQKGEHNDPTDWTVTIGTKNLAEQFPDSQVPEPN
;
A
#
# COMPACT_ATOMS: atom_id res chain seq x y z
N MET A 1 -39.84 -1.33 39.99
CA MET A 1 -40.26 0.09 39.87
C MET A 1 -39.03 0.94 40.16
N LEU A 2 -38.35 1.41 39.09
CA LEU A 2 -37.52 2.62 38.89
C LEU A 2 -36.99 3.36 40.17
N ILE A 3 -35.70 3.71 40.34
CA ILE A 3 -34.90 4.73 39.60
C ILE A 3 -33.41 4.73 40.07
N LEU A 4 -32.45 4.87 39.11
CA LEU A 4 -31.15 5.60 39.03
C LEU A 4 -30.28 5.88 40.31
N SER A 5 -28.95 6.08 40.32
CA SER A 5 -27.79 5.95 39.41
C SER A 5 -26.53 6.52 40.13
N HIS A 6 -25.34 5.98 39.80
CA HIS A 6 -24.00 6.64 39.73
C HIS A 6 -23.16 7.05 40.96
N LEU A 7 -21.91 6.50 40.97
CA LEU A 7 -20.55 7.08 41.19
C LEU A 7 -20.28 7.80 42.55
N GLN A 8 -19.13 7.69 43.23
CA GLN A 8 -17.75 7.57 42.76
C GLN A 8 -16.76 7.38 43.94
N THR A 9 -15.57 6.84 43.62
CA THR A 9 -14.25 7.11 44.22
C THR A 9 -13.81 6.35 45.48
N VAL A 10 -13.02 5.30 45.26
CA VAL A 10 -12.16 4.65 46.25
C VAL A 10 -10.69 4.94 45.92
N GLY A 11 -9.98 5.51 46.90
CA GLY A 11 -8.74 4.93 47.45
C GLY A 11 -7.46 4.86 46.61
N GLN A 12 -6.57 5.82 46.87
CA GLN A 12 -5.19 5.67 47.35
C GLN A 12 -4.17 4.69 46.72
N GLN A 13 -3.02 5.30 46.39
CA GLN A 13 -1.62 4.92 46.67
C GLN A 13 -0.99 3.69 46.00
N ILE A 14 0.21 3.89 45.45
CA ILE A 14 1.48 3.13 45.63
C ILE A 14 2.49 3.75 44.63
N MET A 15 3.37 4.65 45.10
CA MET A 15 4.79 4.42 45.42
C MET A 15 5.75 4.24 44.23
N ASN A 16 6.74 5.14 44.24
CA ASN A 16 8.18 4.91 44.05
C ASN A 16 8.79 4.66 42.67
N HIS A 17 9.63 5.64 42.32
CA HIS A 17 11.03 5.52 41.88
C HIS A 17 11.38 4.58 40.72
N SER A 18 11.76 5.18 39.59
CA SER A 18 13.17 5.17 39.13
C SER A 18 13.33 6.10 37.91
N ARG A 19 13.85 7.31 38.14
CA ARG A 19 14.39 8.16 37.06
C ARG A 19 15.78 7.64 36.72
N ARG A 20 15.92 6.91 35.61
CA ARG A 20 17.24 6.62 35.03
C ARG A 20 17.76 7.87 34.33
N MET A 21 18.63 8.57 35.04
CA MET A 21 19.42 9.71 34.59
C MET A 21 20.59 9.16 33.74
N PHE A 22 20.54 9.35 32.42
CA PHE A 22 21.70 9.15 31.56
C PHE A 22 22.45 10.48 31.45
N ILE A 23 23.48 10.64 32.28
CA ILE A 23 24.48 11.71 32.12
C ILE A 23 25.48 11.18 31.10
N ILE A 24 25.41 11.68 29.86
CA ILE A 24 26.47 11.48 28.86
C ILE A 24 27.48 12.62 29.07
N SER A 25 28.68 12.22 29.46
CA SER A 25 29.84 13.07 29.66
C SER A 25 30.20 13.84 28.39
N THR A 26 30.25 15.17 28.54
CA THR A 26 30.83 16.12 27.59
C THR A 26 32.35 15.91 27.50
N LEU A 27 32.83 15.39 26.37
CA LEU A 27 34.20 15.62 25.90
C LEU A 27 34.10 16.46 24.63
N GLY A 28 34.43 17.74 24.79
CA GLY A 28 34.58 18.65 23.68
C GLY A 28 35.80 18.29 22.85
N LEU A 29 35.61 18.29 21.53
CA LEU A 29 36.65 18.68 20.61
C LEU A 29 36.11 19.83 19.76
N ALA A 30 36.73 21.00 19.95
CA ALA A 30 36.62 22.11 19.02
C ALA A 30 37.32 21.72 17.71
N GLY A 31 36.57 21.79 16.61
CA GLY A 31 37.09 21.62 15.26
C GLY A 31 36.26 22.48 14.31
N LEU A 32 36.80 23.63 13.97
CA LEU A 32 36.27 24.54 12.95
C LEU A 32 36.25 23.79 11.61
N GLY A 33 35.06 23.42 11.16
CA GLY A 33 34.80 23.00 9.79
C GLY A 33 33.63 23.81 9.28
N SER A 34 33.90 24.80 8.44
CA SER A 34 32.88 25.49 7.66
C SER A 34 32.18 24.47 6.78
N THR A 35 31.11 23.85 7.28
CA THR A 35 30.17 23.17 6.40
C THR A 35 29.41 24.27 5.70
N SER A 36 29.89 24.62 4.51
CA SER A 36 29.05 25.11 3.42
C SER A 36 27.70 24.41 3.52
N GLY A 37 26.67 25.16 3.88
CA GLY A 37 25.29 24.69 3.88
C GLY A 37 24.91 24.36 2.45
N CYS A 38 25.24 23.15 2.00
CA CYS A 38 24.37 22.45 1.09
C CYS A 38 23.08 22.27 1.89
N LEU A 39 22.15 23.18 1.64
CA LEU A 39 20.73 22.98 1.83
C LEU A 39 20.33 21.70 1.08
N ASP A 40 20.66 20.55 1.64
CA ASP A 40 19.77 19.42 1.56
C ASP A 40 18.58 19.91 2.36
N VAL A 41 17.59 20.47 1.66
CA VAL A 41 16.22 20.51 2.15
C VAL A 41 15.98 19.10 2.65
N LEU A 42 16.00 18.96 3.98
CA LEU A 42 15.59 17.78 4.73
C LEU A 42 14.33 17.30 4.04
N SER A 43 14.49 16.33 3.13
CA SER A 43 13.40 15.94 2.26
C SER A 43 12.45 15.23 3.20
N ARG A 44 11.41 15.94 3.63
CA ARG A 44 10.50 15.50 4.69
C ARG A 44 9.98 14.13 4.27
N SER A 45 10.47 13.10 4.95
CA SER A 45 9.97 11.75 4.78
C SER A 45 8.64 11.69 5.50
N GLU A 46 7.61 11.30 4.79
CA GLU A 46 6.25 11.19 5.28
C GLU A 46 5.90 9.70 5.41
N PRO A 47 5.26 9.29 6.53
CA PRO A 47 4.73 7.95 6.65
C PRO A 47 3.53 7.78 5.72
N ALA A 48 3.52 6.68 4.98
CA ALA A 48 2.47 6.29 4.07
C ALA A 48 2.20 4.79 4.19
N PHE A 49 1.11 4.35 3.58
CA PHE A 49 0.74 2.95 3.44
C PHE A 49 0.26 2.67 2.02
N LEU A 50 0.21 1.39 1.67
CA LEU A 50 -0.31 0.93 0.40
C LEU A 50 -1.84 0.96 0.43
N SER A 51 -2.45 1.88 -0.33
CA SER A 51 -3.90 2.00 -0.42
C SER A 51 -4.47 1.31 -1.67
N TYR A 52 -3.66 1.08 -2.70
CA TYR A 52 -4.10 0.42 -3.92
C TYR A 52 -3.02 -0.49 -4.50
N LYS A 53 -3.44 -1.65 -5.02
CA LYS A 53 -2.67 -2.47 -5.96
C LYS A 53 -3.56 -2.81 -7.14
N GLY A 54 -3.07 -2.63 -8.35
CA GLY A 54 -3.80 -2.99 -9.56
C GLY A 54 -2.89 -3.52 -10.66
N ILE A 55 -3.47 -4.34 -11.52
CA ILE A 55 -2.84 -4.83 -12.74
C ILE A 55 -3.72 -4.34 -13.88
N LYS A 56 -3.14 -3.59 -14.82
CA LYS A 56 -3.80 -3.22 -16.07
C LYS A 56 -3.24 -4.04 -17.21
N VAL A 57 -4.12 -4.51 -18.07
CA VAL A 57 -3.76 -5.22 -19.29
C VAL A 57 -4.28 -4.45 -20.50
N GLN A 58 -3.54 -4.58 -21.60
CA GLN A 58 -3.87 -4.00 -22.88
C GLN A 58 -3.90 -5.10 -23.93
N TRP A 59 -4.88 -5.04 -24.82
CA TRP A 59 -4.92 -5.89 -26.00
C TRP A 59 -5.56 -5.14 -27.17
N ALA A 60 -5.36 -5.69 -28.36
CA ALA A 60 -6.07 -5.28 -29.55
C ALA A 60 -6.89 -6.47 -30.04
N THR A 61 -8.02 -6.16 -30.67
CA THR A 61 -8.83 -7.10 -31.44
C THR A 61 -8.84 -6.66 -32.89
N ASP A 62 -9.38 -7.48 -33.77
CA ASP A 62 -9.62 -7.09 -35.17
C ASP A 62 -10.51 -5.84 -35.30
N ARG A 63 -11.25 -5.49 -34.23
CA ARG A 63 -12.21 -4.38 -34.20
C ARG A 63 -11.72 -3.15 -33.45
N VAL A 64 -10.79 -3.30 -32.50
CA VAL A 64 -10.35 -2.20 -31.63
C VAL A 64 -8.86 -2.33 -31.34
N GLN A 65 -8.12 -1.25 -31.59
CA GLN A 65 -6.65 -1.26 -31.56
C GLN A 65 -6.01 -1.00 -30.18
N GLY A 66 -6.77 -1.02 -29.08
CA GLY A 66 -6.17 -0.71 -27.78
C GLY A 66 -7.16 -0.69 -26.64
N TYR A 67 -7.82 -1.82 -26.40
CA TYR A 67 -8.54 -2.00 -25.15
C TYR A 67 -7.55 -1.99 -24.00
N VAL A 68 -7.83 -1.18 -22.97
CA VAL A 68 -7.10 -1.16 -21.71
C VAL A 68 -8.11 -1.41 -20.62
N ALA A 69 -7.81 -2.35 -19.73
CA ALA A 69 -8.68 -2.64 -18.61
C ALA A 69 -7.90 -3.04 -17.36
N ASP A 70 -8.54 -2.88 -16.20
CA ASP A 70 -8.05 -3.48 -14.96
C ASP A 70 -8.30 -4.99 -15.03
N LEU A 71 -7.25 -5.79 -14.88
CA LEU A 71 -7.25 -7.25 -14.75
C LEU A 71 -7.35 -7.69 -13.28
N CYS A 72 -6.88 -6.86 -12.36
CA CYS A 72 -7.02 -7.09 -10.92
C CYS A 72 -6.95 -5.73 -10.26
N TRP A 73 -7.74 -5.51 -9.20
CA TRP A 73 -7.44 -4.43 -8.27
C TRP A 73 -7.91 -4.72 -6.87
N LEU A 74 -7.15 -4.20 -5.91
CA LEU A 74 -7.42 -4.23 -4.49
C LEU A 74 -7.19 -2.84 -3.91
N TRP A 75 -8.11 -2.41 -3.05
CA TRP A 75 -8.03 -1.18 -2.26
C TRP A 75 -7.96 -1.50 -0.77
N SER A 76 -7.28 -0.64 -0.02
CA SER A 76 -7.26 -0.65 1.43
C SER A 76 -7.44 0.74 2.01
N ASP A 77 -8.14 0.81 3.15
CA ASP A 77 -8.24 2.00 3.98
C ASP A 77 -7.01 2.22 4.89
N GLY A 78 -6.07 1.27 4.91
CA GLY A 78 -4.88 1.26 5.77
C GLY A 78 -5.14 0.87 7.22
N GLN A 79 -6.39 0.61 7.61
CA GLN A 79 -6.77 0.47 9.02
C GLN A 79 -7.52 -0.81 9.32
N SER A 80 -8.48 -1.18 8.49
CA SER A 80 -9.48 -2.18 8.85
C SER A 80 -10.01 -3.01 7.69
N ARG A 81 -9.77 -2.60 6.45
CA ARG A 81 -10.43 -3.19 5.29
C ARG A 81 -9.53 -3.32 4.08
N ILE A 82 -9.67 -4.45 3.39
CA ILE A 82 -9.26 -4.63 2.00
C ILE A 82 -10.46 -5.06 1.19
N PHE A 83 -10.66 -4.46 0.02
CA PHE A 83 -11.71 -4.88 -0.91
C PHE A 83 -11.26 -4.77 -2.36
N GLY A 84 -11.85 -5.59 -3.21
CA GLY A 84 -11.65 -5.50 -4.64
C GLY A 84 -12.00 -6.78 -5.35
N TRP A 85 -11.26 -7.08 -6.41
CA TRP A 85 -11.48 -8.31 -7.14
C TRP A 85 -10.22 -8.83 -7.81
N GLU A 86 -10.22 -10.14 -8.03
CA GLU A 86 -9.18 -10.89 -8.70
C GLU A 86 -9.72 -11.61 -9.95
N PRO A 87 -8.86 -11.87 -10.94
CA PRO A 87 -9.24 -12.63 -12.12
C PRO A 87 -9.28 -14.14 -11.79
N GLU A 88 -10.37 -14.81 -12.18
CA GLU A 88 -10.56 -16.25 -11.97
C GLU A 88 -9.44 -17.09 -12.62
N GLU A 89 -8.96 -16.64 -13.76
CA GLU A 89 -7.95 -17.31 -14.58
C GLU A 89 -6.53 -17.23 -14.00
N TYR A 90 -6.28 -16.34 -13.03
CA TYR A 90 -4.97 -16.15 -12.39
C TYR A 90 -5.10 -16.08 -10.86
N PRO A 91 -5.54 -17.18 -10.21
CA PRO A 91 -5.83 -17.20 -8.78
C PRO A 91 -4.57 -17.11 -7.91
N ASP A 92 -3.37 -17.23 -8.48
CA ASP A 92 -2.12 -17.09 -7.74
C ASP A 92 -1.70 -15.62 -7.52
N ILE A 93 -2.38 -14.66 -8.17
CA ILE A 93 -2.09 -13.22 -8.02
C ILE A 93 -2.42 -12.74 -6.60
N VAL A 94 -3.49 -13.26 -6.00
CA VAL A 94 -3.93 -12.91 -4.65
C VAL A 94 -4.03 -14.20 -3.83
N ARG A 95 -2.93 -14.61 -3.18
CA ARG A 95 -2.96 -15.81 -2.32
C ARG A 95 -3.63 -15.53 -0.99
N THR A 96 -3.40 -14.33 -0.47
CA THR A 96 -4.10 -13.76 0.68
C THR A 96 -4.26 -12.26 0.44
N ALA A 97 -5.04 -11.58 1.28
CA ALA A 97 -5.17 -10.13 1.20
C ALA A 97 -3.83 -9.37 1.35
N THR A 98 -2.80 -10.04 1.86
CA THR A 98 -1.50 -9.45 2.23
C THR A 98 -0.33 -10.12 1.50
N ASP A 99 -0.64 -11.09 0.64
CA ASP A 99 0.27 -11.73 -0.31
C ASP A 99 -0.32 -11.57 -1.71
N VAL A 100 -0.13 -10.37 -2.24
CA VAL A 100 -0.55 -9.99 -3.59
C VAL A 100 0.70 -9.86 -4.44
N ALA A 101 0.97 -10.82 -5.30
CA ALA A 101 2.19 -10.89 -6.09
C ALA A 101 1.97 -11.63 -7.40
N VAL A 102 2.74 -11.25 -8.43
CA VAL A 102 2.69 -11.91 -9.73
C VAL A 102 3.93 -12.77 -9.91
N SER A 103 3.72 -14.07 -9.96
CA SER A 103 4.76 -15.08 -10.22
C SER A 103 5.38 -14.89 -11.62
N ASP A 104 6.55 -15.48 -11.86
CA ASP A 104 7.19 -15.42 -13.19
C ASP A 104 6.36 -16.17 -14.24
N GLU A 105 5.68 -17.25 -13.83
CA GLU A 105 4.79 -18.03 -14.68
C GLU A 105 3.55 -17.22 -15.08
N THR A 106 2.85 -16.66 -14.10
CA THR A 106 1.69 -15.80 -14.36
C THR A 106 2.07 -14.57 -15.16
N PHE A 107 3.22 -13.94 -14.88
CA PHE A 107 3.68 -12.82 -15.67
C PHE A 107 3.92 -13.20 -17.14
N ARG A 108 4.53 -14.36 -17.39
CA ARG A 108 4.73 -14.87 -18.75
C ARG A 108 3.40 -15.12 -19.45
N ALA A 109 2.46 -15.80 -18.79
CA ALA A 109 1.13 -16.06 -19.33
C ALA A 109 0.38 -14.76 -19.68
N LEU A 110 0.50 -13.72 -18.83
CA LEU A 110 -0.07 -12.40 -19.11
C LEU A 110 0.58 -11.73 -20.33
N GLN A 111 1.91 -11.82 -20.47
CA GLN A 111 2.60 -11.24 -21.63
C GLN A 111 2.33 -11.98 -22.94
N GLU A 112 2.02 -13.28 -22.87
CA GLU A 112 1.62 -14.07 -24.04
C GLU A 112 0.19 -13.74 -24.48
N ARG A 113 -0.70 -13.46 -23.52
CA ARG A 113 -2.12 -13.16 -23.77
C ARG A 113 -2.39 -11.70 -24.12
N PHE A 114 -1.66 -10.76 -23.51
CA PHE A 114 -1.92 -9.32 -23.61
C PHE A 114 -0.74 -8.59 -24.26
N THR A 115 -1.04 -7.59 -25.08
CA THR A 115 -0.02 -6.76 -25.74
C THR A 115 0.66 -5.77 -24.80
N GLY A 116 0.07 -5.52 -23.62
CA GLY A 116 0.67 -4.72 -22.56
C GLY A 116 0.21 -5.15 -21.18
N VAL A 117 1.12 -5.11 -20.21
CA VAL A 117 0.84 -5.39 -18.79
C VAL A 117 1.52 -4.30 -17.96
N ARG A 118 0.74 -3.62 -17.11
CA ARG A 118 1.21 -2.54 -16.24
C ARG A 118 0.83 -2.83 -14.79
N PHE A 119 1.74 -2.56 -13.87
CA PHE A 119 1.50 -2.74 -12.44
C PHE A 119 1.35 -1.37 -11.80
N LEU A 120 0.26 -1.19 -11.08
CA LEU A 120 -0.08 0.06 -10.44
C LEU A 120 -0.11 -0.10 -8.94
N VAL A 121 0.43 0.89 -8.23
CA VAL A 121 0.31 0.99 -6.77
C VAL A 121 -0.15 2.40 -6.40
N GLY A 122 -1.07 2.50 -5.44
CA GLY A 122 -1.46 3.76 -4.83
C GLY A 122 -0.96 3.80 -3.40
N LEU A 123 -0.43 4.96 -3.00
CA LEU A 123 0.03 5.23 -1.66
C LEU A 123 -0.84 6.31 -1.03
N SER A 124 -1.15 6.18 0.25
CA SER A 124 -1.88 7.20 1.00
C SER A 124 -1.09 7.58 2.25
N SER A 125 -1.19 8.83 2.66
CA SER A 125 -0.58 9.33 3.89
C SER A 125 -1.34 8.78 5.10
N VAL A 126 -0.61 8.50 6.17
CA VAL A 126 -1.22 8.06 7.43
C VAL A 126 -2.11 9.16 8.03
N GLU A 127 -1.83 10.44 7.73
CA GLU A 127 -2.59 11.59 8.27
C GLU A 127 -3.97 11.77 7.62
N THR A 128 -4.15 11.27 6.40
CA THR A 128 -5.37 11.40 5.59
C THR A 128 -6.17 10.11 5.51
N ALA A 129 -5.69 9.04 6.15
CA ALA A 129 -6.46 7.81 6.35
C ALA A 129 -7.84 8.19 6.92
N ASN A 130 -8.91 7.86 6.18
CA ASN A 130 -10.34 8.17 6.41
C ASN A 130 -11.01 9.19 5.48
N LEU A 131 -10.30 9.92 4.61
CA LEU A 131 -10.92 10.99 3.80
C LEU A 131 -11.55 10.52 2.48
N SER A 132 -11.06 9.46 1.86
CA SER A 132 -11.71 8.81 0.71
C SER A 132 -11.08 7.43 0.46
N LEU A 133 -11.88 6.36 0.52
CA LEU A 133 -11.40 4.99 0.31
C LEU A 133 -10.90 4.70 -1.11
N LEU A 134 -11.20 5.59 -2.06
CA LEU A 134 -10.98 5.39 -3.49
C LEU A 134 -10.00 6.41 -4.07
N GLU A 135 -9.38 7.24 -3.23
CA GLU A 135 -8.38 8.20 -3.66
C GLU A 135 -7.07 7.91 -2.94
N SER A 136 -6.02 7.65 -3.74
CA SER A 136 -4.65 7.62 -3.25
C SER A 136 -4.14 9.05 -3.20
N ASP A 137 -3.64 9.50 -2.04
CA ASP A 137 -3.14 10.88 -1.87
C ASP A 137 -2.00 11.19 -2.83
N PHE A 138 -1.24 10.16 -3.22
CA PHE A 138 -0.12 10.27 -4.15
C PHE A 138 -0.45 9.78 -5.57
N GLY A 139 -1.72 9.49 -5.86
CA GLY A 139 -2.16 8.91 -7.13
C GLY A 139 -1.65 7.49 -7.38
N HIS A 140 -1.99 6.93 -8.55
CA HIS A 140 -1.53 5.60 -8.95
C HIS A 140 -0.21 5.69 -9.71
N LEU A 141 0.81 5.03 -9.16
CA LEU A 141 2.15 4.96 -9.71
C LEU A 141 2.31 3.71 -10.58
N ASP A 142 2.84 3.89 -11.78
CA ASP A 142 3.33 2.77 -12.58
C ASP A 142 4.66 2.26 -12.00
N VAL A 143 4.72 0.96 -11.72
CA VAL A 143 5.87 0.33 -11.09
C VAL A 143 6.26 -0.94 -11.83
N SER A 144 7.54 -1.31 -11.71
CA SER A 144 8.01 -2.65 -12.11
C SER A 144 7.28 -3.75 -11.33
N ARG A 145 7.14 -4.94 -11.92
CA ARG A 145 6.64 -6.14 -11.24
C ARG A 145 7.35 -6.44 -9.92
N GLU A 146 8.67 -6.30 -9.87
CA GLU A 146 9.45 -6.53 -8.65
C GLU A 146 9.01 -5.59 -7.51
N ARG A 147 8.87 -4.29 -7.81
CA ARG A 147 8.36 -3.30 -6.85
C ARG A 147 6.90 -3.56 -6.46
N PHE A 148 6.06 -3.95 -7.42
CA PHE A 148 4.69 -4.37 -7.13
C PHE A 148 4.66 -5.56 -6.15
N ASN A 149 5.42 -6.63 -6.41
CA ASN A 149 5.48 -7.81 -5.54
C ASN A 149 6.08 -7.51 -4.16
N ARG A 150 6.96 -6.53 -4.05
CA ARG A 150 7.60 -6.15 -2.78
C ARG A 150 6.65 -5.37 -1.85
N LEU A 151 5.77 -4.54 -2.38
CA LEU A 151 4.86 -3.70 -1.59
C LEU A 151 3.64 -4.52 -1.16
N GLN A 152 3.40 -4.69 0.14
CA GLN A 152 2.24 -5.43 0.63
C GLN A 152 1.34 -4.54 1.51
N PHE A 153 0.06 -4.91 1.58
CA PHE A 153 -0.87 -4.28 2.50
C PHE A 153 -0.45 -4.57 3.95
N GLY A 154 -0.54 -3.57 4.82
CA GLY A 154 -0.06 -3.64 6.21
C GLY A 154 1.40 -3.21 6.41
N ASP A 155 2.17 -3.05 5.33
CA ASP A 155 3.53 -2.51 5.43
C ASP A 155 3.53 -1.01 5.72
N GLY A 156 4.48 -0.57 6.55
CA GLY A 156 4.82 0.84 6.71
C GLY A 156 5.69 1.29 5.54
N ILE A 157 5.38 2.45 4.95
CA ILE A 157 6.13 3.00 3.83
C ILE A 157 6.59 4.40 4.19
N GLN A 158 7.85 4.70 3.91
CA GLN A 158 8.40 6.05 4.03
C GLN A 158 8.56 6.63 2.64
N VAL A 159 7.92 7.78 2.40
CA VAL A 159 7.90 8.44 1.10
C VAL A 159 8.43 9.86 1.16
N ASN A 160 9.03 10.30 0.06
CA ASN A 160 9.31 11.71 -0.16
C ASN A 160 8.43 12.19 -1.31
N PRO A 161 7.51 13.14 -1.07
CA PRO A 161 6.86 13.87 -2.14
C PRO A 161 7.89 14.60 -3.02
N THR A 162 7.62 14.67 -4.31
CA THR A 162 8.43 15.36 -5.32
C THR A 162 7.49 16.09 -6.28
N ASP A 163 8.01 17.06 -7.04
CA ASP A 163 7.20 17.80 -8.02
C ASP A 163 6.55 16.91 -9.10
N SER A 164 7.10 15.71 -9.32
CA SER A 164 6.65 14.75 -10.33
C SER A 164 5.94 13.52 -9.75
N GLY A 165 5.59 13.50 -8.46
CA GLY A 165 4.97 12.36 -7.79
C GLY A 165 5.67 11.99 -6.49
N VAL A 166 5.86 10.69 -6.22
CA VAL A 166 6.37 10.24 -4.93
C VAL A 166 7.56 9.27 -5.07
N ARG A 167 8.56 9.42 -4.21
CA ARG A 167 9.71 8.52 -4.12
C ARG A 167 9.64 7.68 -2.86
N ILE A 168 9.50 6.37 -3.01
CA ILE A 168 9.59 5.41 -1.90
C ILE A 168 11.04 5.33 -1.41
N ARG A 169 11.26 5.61 -0.12
CA ARG A 169 12.58 5.57 0.54
C ARG A 169 12.81 4.26 1.25
N ALA A 170 11.82 3.80 2.01
CA ALA A 170 11.91 2.59 2.80
C ALA A 170 10.55 1.91 2.90
N ILE A 171 10.58 0.60 3.11
CA ILE A 171 9.43 -0.26 3.32
C ILE A 171 9.74 -1.07 4.58
N GLN A 172 8.88 -0.97 5.59
CA GLN A 172 8.96 -1.69 6.84
C GLN A 172 7.83 -2.72 6.90
N LYS A 173 8.21 -4.00 6.94
CA LYS A 173 7.24 -5.10 6.83
C LYS A 173 6.31 -5.14 8.05
N GLY A 174 5.00 -5.07 7.83
CA GLY A 174 3.98 -5.20 8.88
C GLY A 174 3.97 -4.12 9.97
N GLU A 175 4.66 -2.99 9.77
CA GLU A 175 4.77 -1.92 10.79
C GLU A 175 3.65 -0.88 10.74
N HIS A 176 2.78 -0.87 9.71
CA HIS A 176 1.70 0.10 9.66
C HIS A 176 0.51 -0.34 10.52
N ASN A 177 0.01 -1.53 10.27
CA ASN A 177 -1.05 -2.21 11.00
C ASN A 177 -0.99 -3.69 10.63
N ASP A 178 -1.34 -4.59 11.56
CA ASP A 178 -1.45 -6.01 11.25
C ASP A 178 -2.77 -6.26 10.48
N PRO A 179 -2.70 -6.61 9.19
CA PRO A 179 -3.88 -6.86 8.37
C PRO A 179 -4.58 -8.18 8.70
N THR A 180 -4.06 -9.00 9.62
CA THR A 180 -4.64 -10.30 9.99
C THR A 180 -6.05 -10.17 10.57
N ASP A 181 -6.37 -9.03 11.19
CA ASP A 181 -7.71 -8.74 11.75
C ASP A 181 -8.59 -7.89 10.80
N TRP A 182 -8.14 -7.63 9.57
CA TRP A 182 -8.90 -6.79 8.64
C TRP A 182 -10.07 -7.53 8.01
N THR A 183 -11.13 -6.78 7.73
CA THR A 183 -12.23 -7.26 6.90
C THR A 183 -11.76 -7.33 5.45
N VAL A 184 -11.70 -8.53 4.89
CA VAL A 184 -11.30 -8.77 3.50
C VAL A 184 -12.53 -9.12 2.67
N THR A 185 -12.80 -8.36 1.61
CA THR A 185 -13.89 -8.62 0.66
C THR A 185 -13.35 -8.59 -0.77
N ILE A 186 -12.88 -9.75 -1.26
CA ILE A 186 -12.33 -9.90 -2.61
C ILE A 186 -13.29 -10.77 -3.41
N GLY A 187 -13.86 -10.21 -4.48
CA GLY A 187 -14.65 -10.96 -5.43
C GLY A 187 -13.77 -11.58 -6.51
N THR A 188 -14.23 -12.67 -7.11
CA THR A 188 -13.57 -13.26 -8.28
C THR A 188 -14.36 -12.87 -9.53
N LYS A 189 -13.68 -12.53 -10.63
CA LYS A 189 -14.31 -12.23 -11.92
C LYS A 189 -13.70 -13.07 -13.03
N ASN A 190 -14.58 -13.64 -13.84
CA ASN A 190 -14.20 -14.23 -15.10
C ASN A 190 -13.91 -13.11 -16.12
N LEU A 191 -12.81 -13.20 -16.88
CA LEU A 191 -12.44 -12.13 -17.81
C LEU A 191 -13.45 -11.98 -18.95
N ALA A 192 -14.04 -13.08 -19.43
CA ALA A 192 -15.06 -13.01 -20.47
C ALA A 192 -16.33 -12.30 -19.98
N GLU A 193 -16.71 -12.50 -18.71
CA GLU A 193 -17.84 -11.77 -18.10
C GLU A 193 -17.50 -10.31 -17.81
N GLN A 194 -16.25 -10.04 -17.44
CA GLN A 194 -15.78 -8.68 -17.19
C GLN A 194 -15.71 -7.85 -18.48
N PHE A 195 -15.46 -8.51 -19.62
CA PHE A 195 -15.16 -7.90 -20.91
C PHE A 195 -15.98 -8.52 -22.06
N PRO A 196 -17.32 -8.57 -21.95
CA PRO A 196 -18.18 -9.39 -22.81
C PRO A 196 -18.15 -8.96 -24.29
N ASP A 197 -17.90 -7.68 -24.56
CA ASP A 197 -17.90 -7.12 -25.92
C ASP A 197 -16.51 -7.04 -26.57
N SER A 198 -15.47 -7.47 -25.84
CA SER A 198 -14.09 -7.08 -26.14
C SER A 198 -13.16 -8.21 -26.58
N GLN A 199 -13.71 -9.38 -26.98
CA GLN A 199 -12.96 -10.54 -27.49
C GLN A 199 -11.62 -10.71 -26.77
N VAL A 200 -11.70 -11.00 -25.46
CA VAL A 200 -10.49 -11.22 -24.65
C VAL A 200 -9.67 -12.32 -25.35
N PRO A 201 -8.36 -12.12 -25.58
CA PRO A 201 -7.53 -13.14 -26.22
C PRO A 201 -7.61 -14.44 -25.43
N GLU A 202 -7.61 -15.58 -26.09
CA GLU A 202 -7.54 -16.87 -25.40
C GLU A 202 -6.12 -17.09 -24.85
N PRO A 203 -5.95 -17.84 -23.74
CA PRO A 203 -4.64 -18.34 -23.35
C PRO A 203 -4.07 -19.21 -24.47
N ASN A 204 -2.77 -19.04 -24.78
CA ASN A 204 -2.07 -19.89 -25.76
C ASN A 204 -1.83 -21.31 -25.23
#